data_AF-A0A847ZD58-F1
#
_entry.id   AF-A0A847ZD58-F1
#
_cell.length_a   1.000
_cell.length_b   1.000
_cell.length_c   1.000
_cell.angle_alpha   90.00
_cell.angle_beta   90.00
_cell.angle_gamma   90.00
#
_symmetry.space_group_name_H-M   'P 1'
#
loop_
_entity.id
_entity.type
_entity.pdbx_description
1 polymer ?
#
loop_
_entity_poly.entity_id
_entity_poly.type
_entity_poly.pdbx_seq_one_letter_code
_entity_poly.pdbx_strand_id
1 'polypeptide(L)' 'MRSANNLEKIESQIMDLPVSEQIHLIERIARRVRSVQSKEGATLNWNDLYGTGKGIWGEDAQDYVNRAREDRI' A
#
# COMPACT_ATOMS: atom_id res chain seq x y z
N MET A 1 -17.07 12.50 -22.20
CA MET A 1 -17.89 12.25 -20.99
C MET A 1 -18.23 10.78 -20.70
N ARG A 2 -17.94 9.79 -21.58
CA ARG A 2 -18.22 8.36 -21.31
C ARG A 2 -17.35 7.73 -20.22
N SER A 3 -16.11 8.19 -20.05
CA SER A 3 -15.15 7.61 -19.09
C SER A 3 -15.47 7.93 -17.62
N ALA A 4 -16.08 9.08 -17.35
CA ALA A 4 -16.47 9.48 -15.98
C ALA A 4 -17.54 8.54 -15.40
N ASN A 5 -18.56 8.20 -16.20
CA ASN A 5 -19.63 7.27 -15.84
C ASN A 5 -19.11 5.85 -15.53
N ASN A 6 -18.07 5.41 -16.23
CA ASN A 6 -17.49 4.09 -15.98
C ASN A 6 -16.68 4.05 -14.68
N LEU A 7 -16.00 5.15 -14.34
CA LEU A 7 -15.20 5.23 -13.13
C LEU A 7 -16.09 5.24 -11.88
N GLU A 8 -17.15 6.05 -11.90
CA GLU A 8 -18.15 6.09 -10.82
C GLU A 8 -18.79 4.72 -10.59
N LYS A 9 -19.10 3.99 -11.67
CA LYS A 9 -19.63 2.63 -11.57
C LYS A 9 -18.64 1.66 -10.91
N ILE A 10 -17.36 1.75 -11.26
CA ILE A 10 -16.31 0.92 -10.67
C ILE A 10 -16.13 1.25 -9.19
N GLU A 11 -16.13 2.54 -8.85
CA GLU A 11 -16.02 3.00 -7.47
C GLU A 11 -17.18 2.48 -6.62
N SER A 12 -18.42 2.60 -7.10
CA SER A 12 -19.59 2.05 -6.41
C SER A 12 -19.47 0.53 -6.22
N GLN A 13 -19.01 -0.20 -7.24
CA GLN A 13 -18.81 -1.64 -7.14
C GLN A 13 -17.72 -2.02 -6.14
N ILE A 14 -16.67 -1.23 -5.99
CA ILE A 14 -15.60 -1.46 -5.00
C ILE A 14 -16.13 -1.20 -3.59
N MET A 15 -16.93 -0.16 -3.40
CA MET A 15 -17.51 0.18 -2.10
C MET A 15 -18.47 -0.89 -1.59
N ASP A 16 -19.12 -1.64 -2.48
CA ASP A 16 -20.01 -2.76 -2.15
C ASP A 16 -19.26 -4.04 -1.74
N LEU A 17 -17.93 -4.12 -1.94
CA LEU A 17 -17.13 -5.29 -1.56
C LEU A 17 -16.81 -5.32 -0.06
N PRO A 18 -16.55 -6.51 0.52
CA PRO A 18 -16.00 -6.61 1.87
C PRO A 18 -14.67 -5.86 2.01
N VAL A 19 -14.42 -5.29 3.19
CA VAL A 19 -13.20 -4.49 3.48
C VAL A 19 -11.92 -5.25 3.15
N SER A 20 -11.88 -6.56 3.39
CA SER A 20 -10.73 -7.41 3.04
C SER A 20 -10.43 -7.43 1.54
N GLU A 21 -11.46 -7.42 0.70
CA GLU A 21 -11.31 -7.41 -0.76
C GLU A 21 -10.94 -6.01 -1.27
N GLN A 22 -11.47 -4.96 -0.63
CA GLN A 22 -11.05 -3.59 -0.92
C GLN A 22 -9.55 -3.39 -0.64
N ILE A 23 -9.05 -3.88 0.50
CA ILE A 23 -7.62 -3.84 0.85
C ILE A 23 -6.79 -4.60 -0.20
N HIS A 24 -7.24 -5.78 -0.62
CA HIS A 24 -6.57 -6.57 -1.64
C HIS A 24 -6.48 -5.82 -2.99
N LEU A 25 -7.55 -5.13 -3.39
CA LEU A 25 -7.57 -4.31 -4.60
C LEU A 25 -6.61 -3.12 -4.51
N ILE A 26 -6.58 -2.43 -3.36
CA ILE A 26 -5.62 -1.34 -3.11
C ILE A 26 -4.19 -1.86 -3.26
N GLU A 27 -3.87 -3.01 -2.67
CA GLU A 27 -2.53 -3.60 -2.76
C GLU A 27 -2.16 -3.96 -4.21
N ARG A 28 -3.09 -4.56 -4.97
CA ARG A 28 -2.89 -4.90 -6.38
C ARG A 28 -2.67 -3.66 -7.24
N ILE A 29 -3.43 -2.60 -7.02
CA ILE A 29 -3.27 -1.33 -7.73
C ILE A 29 -1.91 -0.72 -7.38
N ALA A 30 -1.54 -0.68 -6.10
CA ALA A 30 -0.24 -0.19 -5.66
C ALA A 30 0.92 -0.97 -6.30
N ARG A 31 0.85 -2.31 -6.33
CA ARG A 31 1.84 -3.17 -7.03
C ARG A 31 1.93 -2.86 -8.51
N ARG A 32 0.79 -2.64 -9.17
CA ARG A 32 0.74 -2.29 -10.60
C ARG A 32 1.37 -0.93 -10.86
N VAL A 33 1.03 0.10 -10.08
CA VAL A 33 1.61 1.44 -10.18
C VAL A 33 3.13 1.38 -10.00
N ARG A 34 3.61 0.64 -8.99
CA ARG A 34 5.05 0.38 -8.81
C ARG A 34 5.70 -0.23 -10.03
N SER A 35 5.10 -1.27 -10.60
CA SER A 35 5.65 -1.98 -11.76
C SER A 35 5.72 -1.11 -13.03
N VAL A 36 4.81 -0.13 -13.15
CA VAL A 36 4.77 0.82 -14.27
C VAL A 36 5.79 1.95 -14.04
N GLN A 37 5.86 2.49 -12.82
CA GLN A 37 6.88 3.49 -12.46
C GLN A 37 8.31 2.95 -12.58
N SER A 38 8.55 1.67 -12.27
CA SER A 38 9.86 1.04 -12.50
C SER A 38 10.26 0.95 -13.99
N LYS A 39 9.32 1.10 -14.93
CA LYS A 39 9.59 1.09 -16.38
C LYS A 39 9.82 2.49 -16.96
N GLU A 40 9.38 3.54 -16.28
CA GLU A 40 9.50 4.94 -16.72
C GLU A 40 10.37 5.75 -15.74
N GLY A 41 11.66 5.44 -15.69
CA GLY A 41 12.73 6.45 -15.56
C GLY A 41 12.81 7.43 -14.37
N ALA A 42 12.04 7.33 -13.28
CA ALA A 42 12.13 8.30 -12.18
C ALA A 42 12.24 7.67 -10.79
N THR A 43 13.32 8.04 -10.11
CA THR A 43 13.70 7.72 -8.74
C THR A 43 12.65 8.17 -7.72
N LEU A 44 11.68 7.31 -7.42
CA LEU A 44 10.95 7.43 -6.15
C LEU A 44 11.77 6.67 -5.09
N ASN A 45 12.39 7.44 -4.21
CA ASN A 45 13.17 6.91 -3.11
C ASN A 45 12.21 6.26 -2.11
N TRP A 46 12.12 4.93 -2.16
CA TRP A 46 11.27 4.12 -1.28
C TRP A 46 11.50 4.38 0.22
N ASN A 47 12.66 4.94 0.59
CA ASN A 47 12.96 5.36 1.95
C ASN A 47 12.06 6.52 2.45
N ASP A 48 11.58 7.40 1.57
CA ASP A 48 10.71 8.52 1.97
C ASP A 48 9.31 8.06 2.35
N LEU A 49 8.86 6.94 1.76
CA LEU A 49 7.57 6.30 2.07
C LEU A 49 7.67 5.29 3.22
N TYR A 50 8.82 4.64 3.40
CA TYR A 50 9.07 3.71 4.53
C TYR A 50 9.10 4.44 5.88
N GLY A 51 9.37 5.75 5.89
CA GLY A 51 9.31 6.60 7.09
C GLY A 51 7.93 7.13 7.45
N THR A 52 6.95 7.13 6.54
CA THR A 52 5.64 7.74 6.78
C THR A 52 4.79 6.96 7.80
N GLY A 53 5.09 5.67 8.00
CA GLY A 53 4.50 4.83 9.06
C GLY A 53 5.19 4.92 10.42
N LYS A 54 6.41 5.47 10.50
CA LYS A 54 7.19 5.55 11.76
C LYS A 54 6.56 6.43 12.83
N GLY A 55 5.68 7.37 12.45
CA GLY A 55 5.01 8.26 13.41
C GLY A 55 3.74 7.69 14.02
N ILE A 56 3.20 6.59 13.48
CA ILE A 56 1.92 5.99 13.90
C ILE A 56 2.14 4.86 14.91
N TRP A 57 3.31 4.21 14.88
CA TRP A 57 3.68 3.15 15.79
C TRP A 57 4.81 3.67 16.69
N GLY A 58 4.60 3.68 18.01
CA GLY A 58 5.57 4.20 18.98
C GLY A 58 6.90 3.45 19.02
N GLU A 59 7.01 2.33 18.30
CA GLU A 59 8.22 1.54 18.10
C GLU A 59 8.29 1.09 16.64
N ASP A 60 9.50 1.03 16.08
CA ASP A 60 9.74 0.50 14.74
C ASP A 60 9.31 -0.99 14.70
N ALA A 61 8.48 -1.37 13.72
CA ALA A 61 8.02 -2.75 13.60
C ALA A 61 9.18 -3.74 13.43
N GLN A 62 10.30 -3.29 12.86
CA GLN A 62 11.52 -4.08 12.75
C GLN A 62 12.19 -4.26 14.11
N ASP A 63 12.23 -3.21 14.94
CA ASP A 63 12.80 -3.27 16.29
C ASP A 63 11.97 -4.21 17.19
N TYR A 64 10.64 -4.19 17.08
CA TYR A 64 9.76 -5.16 17.74
C TYR A 64 10.08 -6.61 17.33
N VAL A 65 10.25 -6.86 16.01
CA VAL A 65 10.58 -8.20 15.50
C VAL A 65 11.98 -8.64 15.93
N ASN A 66 12.94 -7.72 15.96
CA ASN A 66 14.31 -7.99 16.41
C ASN A 66 14.31 -8.37 17.89
N ARG A 67 13.64 -7.58 18.74
CA ARG A 67 13.46 -7.87 20.17
C ARG A 67 12.78 -9.22 20.40
N ALA A 68 11.71 -9.50 19.65
CA ALA A 68 10.99 -10.78 19.72
C ALA A 68 11.83 -11.99 19.25
N ARG A 69 12.91 -11.77 18.47
CA ARG A 69 13.89 -12.82 18.14
C ARG A 69 14.95 -12.97 19.21
N GLU A 70 15.40 -11.87 19.80
CA GLU A 70 16.38 -11.88 20.89
C GLU A 70 15.82 -12.55 22.15
N ASP A 71 14.54 -12.33 22.47
CA ASP A 71 13.85 -12.98 23.61
C ASP A 71 13.63 -14.50 23.41
N ARG A 72 13.90 -15.03 22.21
CA ARG A 72 13.78 -16.47 21.89
C ARG A 72 15.11 -17.23 21.96
N ILE A 73 16.21 -16.55 22.29
CA ILE A 73 17.57 -17.15 22.44
C ILE A 73 17.96 -17.17 23.91
#